data_AF-A0AAD8XVG0-F1
#
_entry.id   AF-A0AAD8XVG0-F1
#
_cell.length_a   1.000
_cell.length_b   1.000
_cell.length_c   1.000
_cell.angle_alpha   90.00
_cell.angle_beta   90.00
_cell.angle_gamma   90.00
#
_symmetry.space_group_name_H-M   'P 1'
#
loop_
_entity.id
_entity.type
_entity.pdbx_description
1 polymer ?
#
loop_
_entity_poly.entity_id
_entity_poly.type
_entity_poly.pdbx_seq_one_letter_code
_entity_poly.pdbx_strand_id
1 'polypeptide(L)'
;MTARELISTLSSMDQLESAKKKLKTALDEQERACGDIIHEQDEMESKLLERLKLLDEKKLKCTAENGNMNASDNDLIEINAAGKIIAAKRGTLCQLKGMKNLTKGTRFEALFSGRWDKKLLRDGSGRIFLDVDGDCFQAIVDYLNELAISSEDERPKTPTIEDECKPILAQYMMLFGLTAIPQIPQLKHLEKRRRQRISTMRKMRRIGMLATEAPEVNSKSPEDDRFAKEINEAINEKWKSLHALEEEVTSLEESFKDEEHFIGSLSSGDKKDIITLNVSGTMMTTTRATLMTVEESVLAQQFDDTKWTEQGNSNSPKVKEWTPEDVTNWMKSIEGIPDVVASMFCENEINGLELLALDRDGLKDIGVTRAGTICLLLKEIKTLEQKSQDVSTLIEHSPYCFGKILDYLRLKQLHSQKLIKEPLLPIISLALIERFEKVVKYYFPGETSTTILGHCGEIVDDYLVSTKSRYRT
;
A
#
# COMPACT_ATOMS: atom_id res chain seq x y z
N MET A 1 -21.96 -89.32 13.02
CA MET A 1 -20.88 -88.46 12.50
C MET A 1 -19.70 -89.34 12.16
N THR A 2 -19.31 -89.43 10.90
CA THR A 2 -18.21 -90.32 10.46
C THR A 2 -16.85 -89.67 10.74
N ALA A 3 -15.78 -90.44 10.95
CA ALA A 3 -14.43 -89.90 11.17
C ALA A 3 -13.98 -88.93 10.04
N ARG A 4 -14.50 -89.11 8.81
CA ARG A 4 -14.30 -88.18 7.70
C ARG A 4 -14.92 -86.80 7.93
N GLU A 5 -16.10 -86.73 8.55
CA GLU A 5 -16.77 -85.45 8.88
C GLU A 5 -16.00 -84.68 9.97
N LEU A 6 -15.43 -85.38 10.95
CA LEU A 6 -14.56 -84.76 11.97
C LEU A 6 -13.25 -84.20 11.37
N ILE A 7 -12.61 -84.94 10.47
CA ILE A 7 -11.38 -84.46 9.79
C ILE A 7 -11.70 -83.26 8.89
N SER A 8 -12.85 -83.27 8.20
CA SER A 8 -13.31 -82.16 7.37
C SER A 8 -13.60 -80.89 8.19
N THR A 9 -14.20 -81.03 9.37
CA THR A 9 -14.51 -79.90 10.25
C THR A 9 -13.25 -79.31 10.90
N LEU A 10 -12.30 -80.14 11.33
CA LEU A 10 -10.99 -79.69 11.82
C LEU A 10 -10.21 -78.93 10.74
N SER A 11 -10.15 -79.46 9.52
CA SER A 11 -9.53 -78.77 8.38
C SER A 11 -10.19 -77.41 8.08
N SER A 12 -11.51 -77.32 8.23
CA SER A 12 -12.25 -76.06 8.05
C SER A 12 -11.95 -75.04 9.16
N MET A 13 -11.73 -75.50 10.40
CA MET A 13 -11.33 -74.64 11.52
C MET A 13 -9.91 -74.08 11.34
N ASP A 14 -8.95 -74.89 10.90
CA ASP A 14 -7.58 -74.43 10.62
C ASP A 14 -7.55 -73.37 9.50
N GLN A 15 -8.38 -73.55 8.46
CA GLN A 15 -8.56 -72.57 7.40
C GLN A 15 -9.15 -71.26 7.93
N LEU A 16 -10.13 -71.33 8.84
CA LEU A 16 -10.74 -70.16 9.46
C LEU A 16 -9.74 -69.40 10.35
N GLU A 17 -8.95 -70.08 11.17
CA GLU A 17 -7.90 -69.45 11.98
C GLU A 17 -6.83 -68.79 11.12
N SER A 18 -6.41 -69.47 10.05
CA SER A 18 -5.48 -68.91 9.06
C SER A 18 -6.05 -67.66 8.39
N ALA A 19 -7.33 -67.68 7.99
CA ALA A 19 -8.01 -66.52 7.42
C ALA A 19 -8.12 -65.36 8.42
N LYS A 20 -8.47 -65.64 9.68
CA LYS A 20 -8.53 -64.63 10.75
C LYS A 20 -7.17 -63.98 11.01
N LYS A 21 -6.10 -64.78 11.02
CA LYS A 21 -4.73 -64.27 11.17
C LYS A 21 -4.34 -63.35 10.00
N LYS A 22 -4.63 -63.77 8.75
CA LYS A 22 -4.37 -62.96 7.56
C LYS A 22 -5.15 -61.64 7.57
N LEU A 23 -6.44 -61.68 7.92
CA LEU A 23 -7.27 -60.48 8.01
C LEU A 23 -6.74 -59.51 9.06
N LYS A 24 -6.33 -60.02 10.24
CA LYS A 24 -5.70 -59.19 11.27
C LYS A 24 -4.42 -58.53 10.77
N THR A 25 -3.53 -59.29 10.14
CA THR A 25 -2.30 -58.75 9.57
C THR A 25 -2.56 -57.66 8.52
N ALA A 26 -3.53 -57.87 7.63
CA ALA A 26 -3.91 -56.87 6.62
C ALA A 26 -4.50 -55.60 7.25
N LEU A 27 -5.30 -55.73 8.30
CA LEU A 27 -5.85 -54.59 9.03
C LEU A 27 -4.73 -53.80 9.75
N ASP A 28 -3.83 -54.50 10.44
CA ASP A 28 -2.67 -53.89 11.13
C ASP A 28 -1.72 -53.21 10.12
N GLU A 29 -1.62 -53.71 8.88
CA GLU A 29 -0.88 -53.07 7.78
C GLU A 29 -1.59 -51.82 7.26
N GLN A 30 -2.91 -51.87 7.05
CA GLN A 30 -3.70 -50.74 6.59
C GLN A 30 -3.74 -49.61 7.63
N GLU A 31 -3.89 -49.95 8.92
CA GLU A 31 -3.88 -48.99 10.03
C GLU A 31 -2.53 -48.26 10.10
N ARG A 32 -1.41 -48.99 9.98
CA ARG A 32 -0.07 -48.39 9.90
C ARG A 32 0.07 -47.46 8.71
N ALA A 33 -0.32 -47.90 7.51
CA ALA A 33 -0.24 -47.08 6.30
C ALA A 33 -1.08 -45.79 6.40
N CYS A 34 -2.29 -45.86 6.97
CA CYS A 34 -3.12 -44.68 7.21
C CYS A 34 -2.49 -43.77 8.27
N GLY A 35 -1.94 -44.35 9.33
CA GLY A 35 -1.22 -43.62 10.38
C GLY A 35 -0.03 -42.83 9.83
N ASP A 36 0.77 -43.44 8.94
CA ASP A 36 1.91 -42.79 8.29
C ASP A 36 1.46 -41.58 7.44
N ILE A 37 0.38 -41.71 6.67
CA ILE A 37 -0.18 -40.61 5.86
C ILE A 37 -0.72 -39.49 6.74
N ILE A 38 -1.43 -39.81 7.82
CA ILE A 38 -1.96 -38.81 8.76
C ILE A 38 -0.80 -38.04 9.41
N HIS A 39 0.25 -38.75 9.84
CA HIS A 39 1.45 -38.15 10.40
C HIS A 39 2.12 -37.18 9.41
N GLU A 40 2.27 -37.57 8.14
CA GLU A 40 2.84 -36.72 7.10
C GLU A 40 2.02 -35.44 6.88
N GLN A 41 0.68 -35.57 6.86
CA GLN A 41 -0.22 -34.41 6.75
C GLN A 41 -0.13 -33.48 7.97
N ASP A 42 -0.03 -34.03 9.17
CA ASP A 42 0.09 -33.25 10.42
C ASP A 42 1.45 -32.54 10.51
N GLU A 43 2.52 -33.17 10.00
CA GLU A 43 3.83 -32.54 9.86
C GLU A 43 3.79 -31.36 8.88
N MET A 44 3.13 -31.53 7.73
CA MET A 44 2.94 -30.44 6.76
C MET A 44 2.11 -29.29 7.37
N GLU A 45 1.00 -29.60 8.03
CA GLU A 45 0.16 -28.61 8.71
C GLU A 45 0.98 -27.81 9.75
N SER A 46 1.78 -28.50 10.56
CA SER A 46 2.65 -27.89 11.56
C SER A 46 3.68 -26.94 10.93
N LYS A 47 4.32 -27.35 9.83
CA LYS A 47 5.26 -26.49 9.07
C LYS A 47 4.59 -25.23 8.52
N LEU A 48 3.36 -25.34 8.01
CA LEU A 48 2.60 -24.19 7.51
C LEU A 48 2.22 -23.22 8.64
N LEU A 49 1.79 -23.74 9.80
CA LEU A 49 1.50 -22.92 10.98
C LEU A 49 2.75 -22.20 11.51
N GLU A 50 3.90 -22.87 11.52
CA GLU A 50 5.17 -22.27 11.92
C GLU A 50 5.57 -21.13 10.96
N ARG A 51 5.46 -21.33 9.64
CA ARG A 51 5.71 -20.28 8.64
C ARG A 51 4.81 -19.07 8.82
N LEU A 52 3.52 -19.27 9.05
CA LEU A 52 2.58 -18.18 9.33
C LEU A 52 2.97 -17.41 10.59
N LYS A 53 3.31 -18.11 11.67
CA LYS A 53 3.77 -17.49 12.92
C LYS A 53 5.04 -16.65 12.69
N LEU A 54 6.02 -17.19 11.98
CA LEU A 54 7.26 -16.48 11.63
C LEU A 54 6.99 -15.24 10.76
N LEU A 55 6.04 -15.32 9.83
CA LEU A 55 5.62 -14.18 9.01
C LEU A 55 4.97 -13.08 9.86
N ASP A 56 4.10 -13.46 10.80
CA ASP A 56 3.46 -12.51 11.72
C ASP A 56 4.47 -11.85 12.67
N GLU A 57 5.42 -12.63 13.21
CA GLU A 57 6.53 -12.12 14.01
C GLU A 57 7.40 -11.13 13.22
N LYS A 58 7.70 -11.43 11.94
CA LYS A 58 8.41 -10.50 11.04
C LYS A 58 7.63 -9.22 10.81
N LYS A 59 6.33 -9.30 10.53
CA LYS A 59 5.45 -8.12 10.37
C LYS A 59 5.39 -7.27 11.63
N LEU A 60 5.31 -7.90 12.81
CA LEU A 60 5.29 -7.21 14.09
C LEU A 60 6.61 -6.50 14.38
N LYS A 61 7.74 -7.22 14.20
CA LYS A 61 9.08 -6.64 14.35
C LYS A 61 9.27 -5.44 13.41
N CYS A 62 8.89 -5.61 12.14
CA CYS A 62 8.93 -4.55 11.16
C CYS A 62 8.08 -3.34 11.57
N THR A 63 6.88 -3.56 12.11
CA THR A 63 6.01 -2.48 12.62
C THR A 63 6.66 -1.73 13.78
N ALA A 64 7.34 -2.43 14.69
CA ALA A 64 8.04 -1.81 15.82
C ALA A 64 9.20 -0.90 15.33
N GLU A 65 10.00 -1.41 14.38
CA GLU A 65 11.15 -0.70 13.82
C GLU A 65 10.72 0.50 12.95
N ASN A 66 9.79 0.26 12.02
CA ASN A 66 9.50 1.16 10.90
C ASN A 66 8.14 1.85 10.97
N GLY A 67 7.29 1.51 11.94
CA GLY A 67 5.90 1.90 11.96
C GLY A 67 5.43 2.51 13.27
N ASN A 68 4.11 2.62 13.38
CA ASN A 68 3.36 3.03 14.55
C ASN A 68 2.54 1.84 15.06
N MET A 69 2.98 1.23 16.17
CA MET A 69 2.27 0.11 16.81
C MET A 69 0.87 0.49 17.34
N ASN A 70 0.62 1.78 17.54
CA ASN A 70 -0.64 2.31 18.06
C ASN A 70 -1.54 2.88 16.96
N ALA A 71 -1.25 2.59 15.69
CA ALA A 71 -2.07 3.04 14.58
C ALA A 71 -3.52 2.56 14.74
N SER A 72 -4.47 3.49 14.57
CA SER A 72 -5.90 3.23 14.70
C SER A 72 -6.63 3.57 13.40
N ASP A 73 -7.72 2.86 13.10
CA ASP A 73 -8.58 3.17 11.96
C ASP A 73 -9.20 4.58 12.05
N ASN A 74 -9.27 5.15 13.26
CA ASN A 74 -9.77 6.51 13.50
C ASN A 74 -8.70 7.60 13.33
N ASP A 75 -7.44 7.24 13.11
CA ASP A 75 -6.37 8.21 12.89
C ASP A 75 -6.70 9.06 11.65
N LEU A 76 -6.59 10.39 11.78
CA LEU A 76 -6.63 11.29 10.64
C LEU A 76 -5.23 11.37 10.03
N ILE A 77 -5.11 10.92 8.78
CA ILE A 77 -3.85 10.93 8.04
C ILE A 77 -3.88 12.10 7.06
N GLU A 78 -2.89 12.99 7.20
CA GLU A 78 -2.65 14.07 6.25
C GLU A 78 -1.55 13.67 5.26
N ILE A 79 -1.87 13.82 3.97
CA ILE A 79 -1.04 13.42 2.85
C ILE A 79 -0.82 14.67 1.98
N ASN A 80 0.44 14.95 1.67
CA ASN A 80 0.82 15.89 0.65
C ASN A 80 1.12 15.12 -0.65
N ALA A 81 0.15 15.10 -1.56
CA ALA A 81 0.30 14.53 -2.89
C ALA A 81 0.60 15.66 -3.87
N ALA A 82 1.88 15.83 -4.23
CA ALA A 82 2.34 16.83 -5.19
C ALA A 82 1.99 18.30 -4.89
N GLY A 83 1.70 18.67 -3.64
CA GLY A 83 1.33 20.01 -3.20
C GLY A 83 -0.15 20.09 -2.81
N LYS A 84 -0.93 19.08 -3.17
CA LYS A 84 -2.32 18.95 -2.76
C LYS A 84 -2.40 18.23 -1.42
N ILE A 85 -2.99 18.91 -0.43
CA ILE A 85 -3.15 18.38 0.92
C ILE A 85 -4.47 17.62 1.00
N ILE A 86 -4.38 16.34 1.35
CA ILE A 86 -5.49 15.40 1.39
C ILE A 86 -5.53 14.79 2.78
N ALA A 87 -6.69 14.85 3.43
CA ALA A 87 -6.89 14.26 4.74
C ALA A 87 -7.94 13.15 4.67
N ALA A 88 -7.63 11.98 5.23
CA ALA A 88 -8.55 10.85 5.27
C ALA A 88 -8.34 10.03 6.54
N LYS A 89 -9.38 9.30 6.96
CA LYS A 89 -9.24 8.32 8.05
C LYS A 89 -8.41 7.14 7.58
N ARG A 90 -7.51 6.66 8.44
CA ARG A 90 -6.71 5.45 8.18
C ARG A 90 -7.59 4.26 7.82
N GLY A 91 -8.70 4.07 8.54
CA GLY A 91 -9.66 3.00 8.27
C GLY A 91 -10.22 3.04 6.84
N THR A 92 -10.48 4.24 6.29
CA THR A 92 -10.90 4.39 4.89
C THR A 92 -9.78 3.99 3.92
N LEU A 93 -8.55 4.41 4.18
CA LEU A 93 -7.39 4.11 3.32
C LEU A 93 -7.02 2.62 3.36
N CYS A 94 -7.32 1.93 4.47
CA CYS A 94 -7.06 0.51 4.66
C CYS A 94 -8.29 -0.40 4.51
N GLN A 95 -9.45 0.12 4.11
CA GLN A 95 -10.72 -0.62 4.13
C GLN A 95 -10.76 -1.85 3.20
N LEU A 96 -9.84 -1.92 2.24
CA LEU A 96 -9.73 -3.06 1.32
C LEU A 96 -9.07 -4.29 1.98
N LYS A 97 -8.57 -4.15 3.21
CA LYS A 97 -8.00 -5.23 4.00
C LYS A 97 -9.00 -6.37 4.20
N GLY A 98 -8.60 -7.58 3.84
CA GLY A 98 -9.40 -8.78 4.07
C GLY A 98 -10.64 -8.91 3.20
N MET A 99 -10.74 -8.15 2.10
CA MET A 99 -11.72 -8.46 1.06
C MET A 99 -11.51 -9.91 0.61
N LYS A 100 -12.55 -10.76 0.72
CA LYS A 100 -12.47 -12.22 0.51
C LYS A 100 -11.84 -12.66 -0.82
N ASN A 101 -11.82 -11.78 -1.82
CA ASN A 101 -11.26 -12.03 -3.14
C ASN A 101 -9.84 -11.45 -3.33
N LEU A 102 -9.39 -10.60 -2.42
CA LEU A 102 -8.02 -10.15 -2.31
C LEU A 102 -7.36 -10.96 -1.20
N THR A 103 -6.83 -12.13 -1.56
CA THR A 103 -5.95 -12.91 -0.68
C THR A 103 -4.65 -12.16 -0.37
N LYS A 104 -4.28 -11.20 -1.22
CA LYS A 104 -3.15 -10.28 -1.03
C LYS A 104 -3.67 -8.90 -0.64
N GLY A 105 -3.12 -8.31 0.42
CA GLY A 105 -3.33 -6.89 0.71
C GLY A 105 -2.87 -6.02 -0.45
N THR A 106 -3.39 -4.80 -0.56
CA THR A 106 -2.95 -3.86 -1.61
C THR A 106 -1.72 -3.09 -1.14
N ARG A 107 -0.90 -2.63 -2.09
CA ARG A 107 0.19 -1.70 -1.78
C ARG A 107 -0.34 -0.39 -1.20
N PHE A 108 -1.54 0.03 -1.61
CA PHE A 108 -2.24 1.17 -1.01
C PHE A 108 -2.51 0.96 0.49
N GLU A 109 -3.08 -0.19 0.86
CA GLU A 109 -3.34 -0.53 2.26
C GLU A 109 -2.03 -0.52 3.07
N ALA A 110 -0.97 -1.12 2.51
CA ALA A 110 0.32 -1.19 3.18
C ALA A 110 0.87 0.20 3.53
N LEU A 111 0.79 1.17 2.61
CA LEU A 111 1.21 2.57 2.85
C LEU A 111 0.58 3.15 4.10
N PHE A 112 -0.71 2.90 4.32
CA PHE A 112 -1.46 3.54 5.40
C PHE A 112 -1.76 2.61 6.58
N SER A 113 -1.26 1.38 6.58
CA SER A 113 -1.53 0.39 7.62
C SER A 113 -0.96 0.75 9.01
N GLY A 114 -0.07 1.73 9.09
CA GLY A 114 0.71 2.02 10.30
C GLY A 114 2.05 1.32 10.32
N ARG A 115 2.23 0.22 9.56
CA ARG A 115 3.44 -0.62 9.58
C ARG A 115 4.70 0.12 9.13
N TRP A 116 4.55 1.13 8.27
CA TRP A 116 5.65 1.84 7.61
C TRP A 116 5.70 3.33 7.91
N ASP A 117 4.89 3.83 8.86
CA ASP A 117 4.69 5.26 9.14
C ASP A 117 5.99 6.06 9.37
N LYS A 118 7.07 5.43 9.87
CA LYS A 118 8.38 6.06 10.09
C LYS A 118 9.29 6.02 8.86
N LYS A 119 9.06 5.08 7.93
CA LYS A 119 9.82 4.97 6.67
C LYS A 119 9.29 5.89 5.58
N LEU A 120 8.02 6.25 5.61
CA LEU A 120 7.44 7.14 4.61
C LEU A 120 8.05 8.53 4.68
N LEU A 121 8.31 9.12 3.51
CA LEU A 121 8.75 10.51 3.40
C LEU A 121 7.72 11.44 4.01
N ARG A 122 8.20 12.48 4.69
CA ARG A 122 7.36 13.51 5.29
C ARG A 122 7.82 14.90 4.88
N ASP A 123 6.86 15.74 4.56
CA ASP A 123 7.13 17.11 4.15
C ASP A 123 7.55 18.01 5.34
N GLY A 124 7.76 19.30 5.05
CA GLY A 124 8.08 20.33 6.04
C GLY A 124 7.19 20.28 7.28
N SER A 125 5.89 20.09 7.07
CA SER A 125 4.83 20.09 8.08
C SER A 125 4.58 18.71 8.72
N GLY A 126 5.38 17.69 8.41
CA GLY A 126 5.26 16.35 8.99
C GLY A 126 4.18 15.47 8.37
N ARG A 127 3.54 15.92 7.29
CA ARG A 127 2.53 15.15 6.53
C ARG A 127 3.21 14.09 5.69
N ILE A 128 2.54 12.97 5.43
CA ILE A 128 3.08 11.93 4.52
C ILE A 128 3.20 12.56 3.13
N PHE A 129 4.37 12.51 2.53
CA PHE A 129 4.60 13.04 1.19
C PHE A 129 4.59 11.91 0.17
N LEU A 130 3.82 12.07 -0.90
CA LEU A 130 3.79 11.18 -2.05
C LEU A 130 4.06 11.99 -3.33
N ASP A 131 5.08 11.58 -4.10
CA ASP A 131 5.43 12.22 -5.37
C ASP A 131 4.56 11.68 -6.53
N VAL A 132 3.25 11.88 -6.39
CA VAL A 132 2.22 11.46 -7.34
C VAL A 132 1.30 12.62 -7.66
N ASP A 133 0.70 12.65 -8.85
CA ASP A 133 -0.28 13.67 -9.21
C ASP A 133 -1.42 13.75 -8.17
N GLY A 134 -1.66 14.96 -7.66
CA GLY A 134 -2.57 15.21 -6.55
C GLY A 134 -4.03 15.01 -6.95
N ASP A 135 -4.41 15.31 -8.18
CA ASP A 135 -5.79 15.15 -8.66
C ASP A 135 -6.15 13.68 -8.86
N CYS A 136 -5.25 12.90 -9.47
CA CYS A 136 -5.40 11.45 -9.57
C CYS A 136 -5.45 10.78 -8.18
N PHE A 137 -4.58 11.20 -7.25
CA PHE A 137 -4.57 10.64 -5.90
C PHE A 137 -5.84 11.01 -5.11
N GLN A 138 -6.33 12.25 -5.23
CA GLN A 138 -7.60 12.66 -4.64
C GLN A 138 -8.76 11.81 -5.18
N ALA A 139 -8.82 11.57 -6.49
CA ALA A 139 -9.86 10.72 -7.07
C ALA A 139 -9.86 9.29 -6.48
N ILE A 140 -8.67 8.72 -6.21
CA ILE A 140 -8.56 7.42 -5.51
C ILE A 140 -9.13 7.51 -4.09
N VAL A 141 -8.78 8.56 -3.33
CA VAL A 141 -9.26 8.75 -1.96
C VAL A 141 -10.77 8.98 -1.93
N ASP A 142 -11.32 9.76 -2.86
CA ASP A 142 -12.76 10.01 -2.99
C ASP A 142 -13.53 8.72 -3.31
N TYR A 143 -13.00 7.90 -4.23
CA TYR A 143 -13.55 6.58 -4.51
C TYR A 143 -13.59 5.68 -3.27
N LEU A 144 -12.53 5.68 -2.46
CA LEU A 144 -12.50 4.92 -1.21
C LEU A 144 -13.48 5.49 -0.18
N ASN A 145 -13.62 6.81 -0.06
CA ASN A 145 -14.60 7.43 0.82
C ASN A 145 -16.05 7.03 0.42
N GLU A 146 -16.37 7.08 -0.87
CA GLU A 146 -17.66 6.62 -1.39
C GLU A 146 -17.86 5.13 -1.13
N LEU A 147 -16.84 4.31 -1.37
CA LEU A 147 -16.89 2.86 -1.15
C LEU A 147 -17.20 2.51 0.31
N ALA A 148 -16.68 3.29 1.26
CA ALA A 148 -16.87 3.06 2.70
C ALA A 148 -18.32 3.30 3.16
N ILE A 149 -19.06 4.15 2.44
CA ILE A 149 -20.46 4.48 2.75
C ILE A 149 -21.47 3.77 1.82
N SER A 150 -21.00 3.19 0.73
CA SER A 150 -21.81 2.42 -0.21
C SER A 150 -22.24 1.06 0.34
N SER A 151 -23.43 0.61 -0.08
CA SER A 151 -23.87 -0.76 0.16
C SER A 151 -23.18 -1.75 -0.81
N GLU A 152 -23.24 -3.04 -0.51
CA GLU A 152 -22.71 -4.06 -1.42
C GLU A 152 -23.38 -4.06 -2.81
N ASP A 153 -24.66 -3.65 -2.88
CA ASP A 153 -25.45 -3.61 -4.12
C ASP A 153 -25.25 -2.29 -4.91
N GLU A 154 -24.72 -1.23 -4.27
CA GLU A 154 -24.55 0.12 -4.85
C GLU A 154 -23.10 0.61 -4.75
N ARG A 155 -22.17 -0.19 -5.27
CA ARG A 155 -20.75 0.19 -5.29
C ARG A 155 -20.50 1.40 -6.20
N PRO A 156 -19.61 2.32 -5.80
CA PRO A 156 -19.25 3.45 -6.64
C PRO A 156 -18.54 2.95 -7.90
N LYS A 157 -18.66 3.74 -8.97
CA LYS A 157 -17.90 3.50 -10.20
C LYS A 157 -16.42 3.71 -9.92
N THR A 158 -15.58 3.09 -10.75
CA THR A 158 -14.14 3.36 -10.70
C THR A 158 -13.86 4.86 -10.78
N PRO A 159 -12.84 5.36 -10.07
CA PRO A 159 -12.55 6.79 -10.05
C PRO A 159 -12.42 7.32 -11.47
N THR A 160 -13.08 8.44 -11.74
CA THR A 160 -13.11 9.07 -13.06
C THR A 160 -12.52 10.46 -12.94
N ILE A 161 -11.54 10.74 -13.79
CA ILE A 161 -10.89 12.04 -13.95
C ILE A 161 -11.06 12.52 -15.40
N GLU A 162 -10.69 13.77 -15.66
CA GLU A 162 -10.58 14.33 -17.01
C GLU A 162 -9.81 13.40 -17.95
N ASP A 163 -10.21 13.36 -19.22
CA ASP A 163 -9.70 12.41 -20.21
C ASP A 163 -8.17 12.40 -20.30
N GLU A 164 -7.53 13.57 -20.12
CA GLU A 164 -6.08 13.73 -20.19
C GLU A 164 -5.32 13.02 -19.05
N CYS A 165 -5.96 12.84 -17.88
CA CYS A 165 -5.31 12.25 -16.70
C CYS A 165 -5.65 10.75 -16.53
N LYS A 166 -6.54 10.19 -17.35
CA LYS A 166 -6.93 8.77 -17.29
C LYS A 166 -5.73 7.80 -17.37
N PRO A 167 -4.73 7.99 -18.24
CA PRO A 167 -3.57 7.09 -18.28
C PRO A 167 -2.74 7.14 -17.00
N ILE A 168 -2.60 8.34 -16.41
CA ILE A 168 -1.86 8.55 -15.15
C ILE A 168 -2.58 7.84 -14.00
N LEU A 169 -3.89 8.06 -13.89
CA LEU A 169 -4.73 7.38 -12.90
C LEU A 169 -4.65 5.86 -13.04
N ALA A 170 -4.68 5.32 -14.26
CA ALA A 170 -4.56 3.88 -14.49
C ALA A 170 -3.19 3.32 -14.03
N GLN A 171 -2.10 4.05 -14.27
CA GLN A 171 -0.77 3.68 -13.75
C GLN A 171 -0.74 3.70 -12.22
N TYR A 172 -1.35 4.69 -11.57
CA TYR A 172 -1.44 4.74 -10.11
C TYR A 172 -2.33 3.66 -9.51
N MET A 173 -3.48 3.35 -10.13
CA MET A 173 -4.30 2.22 -9.72
C MET A 173 -3.51 0.91 -9.79
N MET A 174 -2.67 0.73 -10.82
CA MET A 174 -1.80 -0.44 -10.93
C MET A 174 -0.68 -0.42 -9.87
N LEU A 175 0.02 0.73 -9.73
CA LEU A 175 1.08 0.95 -8.74
C LEU A 175 0.63 0.57 -7.33
N PHE A 176 -0.58 1.00 -6.96
CA PHE A 176 -1.16 0.81 -5.64
C PHE A 176 -1.92 -0.52 -5.48
N GLY A 177 -2.03 -1.34 -6.53
CA GLY A 177 -2.72 -2.63 -6.48
C GLY A 177 -4.25 -2.53 -6.42
N LEU A 178 -4.83 -1.44 -6.93
CA LEU A 178 -6.27 -1.15 -6.92
C LEU A 178 -7.00 -1.61 -8.20
N THR A 179 -6.28 -2.06 -9.23
CA THR A 179 -6.88 -2.57 -10.48
C THR A 179 -7.61 -3.91 -10.28
N ALA A 180 -7.24 -4.67 -9.26
CA ALA A 180 -7.79 -5.99 -8.98
C ALA A 180 -9.10 -5.97 -8.18
N ILE A 181 -9.63 -4.78 -7.82
CA ILE A 181 -10.90 -4.69 -7.09
C ILE A 181 -11.99 -5.26 -8.00
N PRO A 182 -12.52 -6.47 -7.72
CA PRO A 182 -13.48 -7.09 -8.60
C PRO A 182 -14.74 -6.23 -8.61
N GLN A 183 -15.18 -5.85 -9.81
CA GLN A 183 -16.56 -5.43 -10.03
C GLN A 183 -17.40 -6.68 -9.75
N ILE A 184 -17.87 -6.86 -8.51
CA ILE A 184 -18.53 -8.10 -8.09
C ILE A 184 -19.77 -8.33 -8.97
N PRO A 185 -19.80 -9.39 -9.79
CA PRO A 185 -21.05 -9.89 -10.33
C PRO A 185 -21.69 -10.74 -9.22
N GLN A 186 -22.80 -10.26 -8.65
CA GLN A 186 -23.70 -10.95 -7.72
C GLN A 186 -23.14 -12.21 -7.02
N LEU A 187 -22.31 -12.02 -5.99
CA LEU A 187 -21.64 -13.10 -5.24
C LEU A 187 -22.58 -14.01 -4.41
N LYS A 188 -23.90 -13.83 -4.52
CA LYS A 188 -24.93 -14.57 -3.76
C LYS A 188 -24.83 -16.10 -3.96
N HIS A 189 -24.26 -16.58 -5.08
CA HIS A 189 -24.12 -18.00 -5.37
C HIS A 189 -22.93 -18.70 -4.69
N LEU A 190 -21.83 -17.99 -4.41
CA LEU A 190 -20.62 -18.57 -3.80
C LEU A 190 -20.77 -18.74 -2.28
N GLU A 191 -21.47 -17.83 -1.61
CA GLU A 191 -21.72 -17.93 -0.16
C GLU A 191 -22.66 -19.10 0.18
N LYS A 192 -23.66 -19.36 -0.67
CA LYS A 192 -24.54 -20.53 -0.54
C LYS A 192 -23.73 -21.83 -0.57
N ARG A 193 -22.74 -21.94 -1.47
CA ARG A 193 -21.85 -23.11 -1.57
C ARG A 193 -20.95 -23.28 -0.35
N ARG A 194 -20.41 -22.19 0.22
CA ARG A 194 -19.56 -22.24 1.42
C ARG A 194 -20.34 -22.65 2.67
N ARG A 195 -21.58 -22.14 2.85
CA ARG A 195 -22.48 -22.55 3.94
C ARG A 195 -22.90 -24.02 3.82
N GLN A 196 -23.11 -24.51 2.60
CA GLN A 196 -23.39 -25.93 2.36
C GLN A 196 -22.22 -26.83 2.77
N ARG A 197 -20.98 -26.48 2.41
CA ARG A 197 -19.77 -27.25 2.77
C ARG A 197 -19.55 -27.37 4.29
N ILE A 198 -19.69 -26.26 5.03
CA ILE A 198 -19.52 -26.26 6.50
C ILE A 198 -20.60 -27.11 7.19
N SER A 199 -21.82 -27.09 6.65
CA SER A 199 -22.91 -27.95 7.13
C SER A 199 -22.61 -29.43 6.92
N THR A 200 -22.12 -29.81 5.74
CA THR A 200 -21.79 -31.21 5.42
C THR A 200 -20.65 -31.76 6.30
N MET A 201 -19.60 -30.97 6.55
CA MET A 201 -18.48 -31.37 7.40
C MET A 201 -18.90 -31.59 8.86
N ARG A 202 -19.79 -30.74 9.40
CA ARG A 202 -20.35 -30.93 10.76
C ARG A 202 -21.23 -32.17 10.84
N LYS A 203 -21.92 -32.53 9.76
CA LYS A 203 -22.76 -33.74 9.69
C LYS A 203 -21.91 -35.01 9.66
N MET A 204 -20.80 -35.02 8.93
CA MET A 204 -19.87 -36.16 8.90
C MET A 204 -19.19 -36.42 10.25
N ARG A 205 -18.75 -35.37 10.97
CA ARG A 205 -18.23 -35.52 12.36
C ARG A 205 -19.23 -36.12 13.34
N ARG A 206 -20.53 -35.89 13.13
CA ARG A 206 -21.58 -36.41 14.01
C ARG A 206 -21.97 -37.85 13.68
N ILE A 207 -21.69 -38.32 12.45
CA ILE A 207 -21.99 -39.68 12.01
C ILE A 207 -20.89 -40.66 12.44
N GLY A 208 -19.63 -40.23 12.53
CA GLY A 208 -18.52 -41.07 13.02
C GLY A 208 -18.57 -41.47 14.50
N MET A 209 -19.63 -41.09 15.24
CA MET A 209 -19.77 -41.38 16.68
C MET A 209 -20.88 -42.37 17.02
N LEU A 210 -21.62 -42.90 16.04
CA LEU A 210 -22.75 -43.80 16.30
C LEU A 210 -22.77 -44.96 15.29
N ALA A 211 -22.12 -46.07 15.63
CA ALA A 211 -22.43 -47.38 15.09
C ALA A 211 -21.91 -48.50 16.00
N THR A 212 -22.81 -49.11 16.77
CA THR A 212 -22.65 -50.46 17.31
C THR A 212 -23.94 -51.21 17.04
N GLU A 213 -24.00 -51.92 15.91
CA GLU A 213 -24.89 -53.07 15.70
C GLU A 213 -24.31 -53.87 14.52
N ALA A 214 -24.10 -55.17 14.75
CA ALA A 214 -23.38 -56.07 13.85
C ALA A 214 -24.33 -56.75 12.86
N PRO A 215 -24.02 -56.80 11.56
CA PRO A 215 -24.80 -57.58 10.60
C PRO A 215 -24.18 -58.96 10.29
N GLU A 216 -25.06 -59.89 9.92
CA GLU A 216 -24.74 -61.26 9.48
C GLU A 216 -24.06 -61.29 8.10
N VAL A 217 -23.10 -62.20 7.98
CA VAL A 217 -22.16 -62.33 6.86
C VAL A 217 -22.68 -63.35 5.84
N ASN A 218 -23.15 -62.90 4.67
CA ASN A 218 -22.95 -63.66 3.43
C ASN A 218 -23.12 -62.79 2.16
N SER A 219 -22.28 -63.06 1.15
CA SER A 219 -22.00 -62.30 -0.08
C SER A 219 -21.04 -61.12 0.13
N LYS A 220 -19.98 -61.02 -0.72
CA LYS A 220 -19.08 -59.86 -0.79
C LYS A 220 -19.94 -58.64 -1.11
N SER A 221 -20.36 -57.91 -0.08
CA SER A 221 -21.23 -56.77 -0.23
C SER A 221 -20.42 -55.56 -0.71
N PRO A 222 -21.00 -54.66 -1.52
CA PRO A 222 -20.38 -53.41 -1.95
C PRO A 222 -20.01 -52.43 -0.80
N GLU A 223 -20.08 -52.86 0.45
CA GLU A 223 -19.80 -52.05 1.64
C GLU A 223 -18.30 -51.98 1.97
N ASP A 224 -17.52 -53.04 1.68
CA ASP A 224 -16.06 -53.05 1.92
C ASP A 224 -15.33 -52.02 1.04
N ASP A 225 -15.80 -51.82 -0.21
CA ASP A 225 -15.27 -50.79 -1.12
C ASP A 225 -15.63 -49.38 -0.65
N ARG A 226 -16.75 -49.22 0.08
CA ARG A 226 -17.25 -47.92 0.49
C ARG A 226 -16.36 -47.29 1.57
N PHE A 227 -15.96 -48.07 2.57
CA PHE A 227 -15.13 -47.57 3.67
C PHE A 227 -13.74 -47.12 3.19
N ALA A 228 -13.06 -47.96 2.40
CA ALA A 228 -11.76 -47.60 1.83
C ALA A 228 -11.85 -46.36 0.93
N LYS A 229 -12.95 -46.23 0.18
CA LYS A 229 -13.21 -45.05 -0.64
C LYS A 229 -13.41 -43.79 0.20
N GLU A 230 -14.23 -43.83 1.26
CA GLU A 230 -14.47 -42.68 2.14
C GLU A 230 -13.18 -42.21 2.83
N ILE A 231 -12.32 -43.13 3.29
CA ILE A 231 -11.00 -42.79 3.87
C ILE A 231 -10.10 -42.13 2.82
N ASN A 232 -9.96 -42.74 1.64
CA ASN A 232 -9.13 -42.19 0.58
C ASN A 232 -9.63 -40.82 0.12
N GLU A 233 -10.95 -40.62 0.01
CA GLU A 233 -11.55 -39.32 -0.29
C GLU A 233 -11.19 -38.28 0.78
N ALA A 234 -11.33 -38.61 2.06
CA ALA A 234 -10.99 -37.69 3.15
C ALA A 234 -9.49 -37.33 3.19
N ILE A 235 -8.61 -38.31 3.00
CA ILE A 235 -7.16 -38.10 2.89
C ILE A 235 -6.84 -37.16 1.72
N ASN A 236 -7.41 -37.42 0.54
CA ASN A 236 -7.20 -36.59 -0.65
C ASN A 236 -7.77 -35.17 -0.47
N GLU A 237 -8.92 -35.02 0.18
CA GLU A 237 -9.50 -33.71 0.50
C GLU A 237 -8.60 -32.92 1.47
N LYS A 238 -7.99 -33.57 2.47
CA LYS A 238 -7.04 -32.93 3.39
C LYS A 238 -5.76 -32.50 2.65
N TRP A 239 -5.15 -33.36 1.83
CA TRP A 239 -4.01 -32.99 1.00
C TRP A 239 -4.28 -31.81 0.08
N LYS A 240 -5.43 -31.82 -0.60
CA LYS A 240 -5.87 -30.71 -1.45
C LYS A 240 -6.00 -29.40 -0.66
N SER A 241 -6.50 -29.48 0.58
CA SER A 241 -6.63 -28.31 1.45
C SER A 241 -5.27 -27.81 1.95
N LEU A 242 -4.35 -28.72 2.28
CA LEU A 242 -2.98 -28.38 2.71
C LEU A 242 -2.19 -27.71 1.58
N HIS A 243 -2.25 -28.22 0.35
CA HIS A 243 -1.60 -27.56 -0.79
C HIS A 243 -2.19 -26.19 -1.11
N ALA A 244 -3.52 -26.05 -1.04
CA ALA A 244 -4.15 -24.73 -1.21
C ALA A 244 -3.69 -23.73 -0.13
N LEU A 245 -3.55 -24.20 1.12
CA LEU A 245 -3.01 -23.39 2.22
C LEU A 245 -1.52 -23.06 2.00
N GLU A 246 -0.73 -24.01 1.52
CA GLU A 246 0.68 -23.79 1.20
C GLU A 246 0.88 -22.72 0.12
N GLU A 247 0.07 -22.75 -0.94
CA GLU A 247 0.03 -21.71 -1.97
C GLU A 247 -0.35 -20.35 -1.36
N GLU A 248 -1.34 -20.31 -0.46
CA GLU A 248 -1.77 -19.09 0.23
C GLU A 248 -0.66 -18.52 1.13
N VAL A 249 0.00 -19.35 1.94
CA VAL A 249 1.13 -18.94 2.80
C VAL A 249 2.27 -18.41 1.96
N THR A 250 2.65 -19.11 0.89
CA THR A 250 3.72 -18.69 -0.02
C THR A 250 3.37 -17.34 -0.68
N SER A 251 2.12 -17.19 -1.13
CA SER A 251 1.58 -15.94 -1.67
C SER A 251 1.64 -14.78 -0.67
N LEU A 252 1.36 -15.02 0.62
CA LEU A 252 1.45 -14.01 1.68
C LEU A 252 2.89 -13.61 1.99
N GLU A 253 3.81 -14.58 2.01
CA GLU A 253 5.26 -14.33 2.19
C GLU A 253 5.83 -13.50 1.03
N GLU A 254 5.48 -13.85 -0.21
CA GLU A 254 5.87 -13.08 -1.40
C GLU A 254 5.25 -11.69 -1.42
N SER A 255 3.97 -11.57 -1.06
CA SER A 255 3.28 -10.28 -0.97
C SER A 255 3.94 -9.37 0.07
N PHE A 256 4.41 -9.92 1.20
CA PHE A 256 5.12 -9.13 2.19
C PHE A 256 6.48 -8.66 1.66
N LYS A 257 7.23 -9.51 0.95
CA LYS A 257 8.50 -9.09 0.31
C LYS A 257 8.29 -8.01 -0.76
N ASP A 258 7.24 -8.14 -1.57
CA ASP A 258 6.85 -7.11 -2.56
C ASP A 258 6.51 -5.79 -1.87
N GLU A 259 5.78 -5.85 -0.76
CA GLU A 259 5.46 -4.70 0.10
C GLU A 259 6.73 -4.01 0.62
N GLU A 260 7.69 -4.77 1.18
CA GLU A 260 8.96 -4.22 1.68
C GLU A 260 9.75 -3.52 0.58
N HIS A 261 9.86 -4.14 -0.60
CA HIS A 261 10.53 -3.56 -1.75
C HIS A 261 9.82 -2.29 -2.24
N PHE A 262 8.50 -2.34 -2.37
CA PHE A 262 7.68 -1.22 -2.79
C PHE A 262 7.85 -0.01 -1.86
N ILE A 263 7.75 -0.20 -0.55
CA ILE A 263 7.92 0.87 0.44
C ILE A 263 9.35 1.42 0.40
N GLY A 264 10.35 0.55 0.28
CA GLY A 264 11.75 0.94 0.18
C GLY A 264 12.03 1.83 -1.04
N SER A 265 11.48 1.47 -2.20
CA SER A 265 11.65 2.25 -3.44
C SER A 265 10.85 3.56 -3.41
N LEU A 266 9.57 3.51 -3.01
CA LEU A 266 8.69 4.69 -2.99
C LEU A 266 9.14 5.74 -1.96
N SER A 267 9.70 5.29 -0.83
CA SER A 267 10.14 6.18 0.26
C SER A 267 11.64 6.49 0.19
N SER A 268 12.28 6.21 -0.94
CA SER A 268 13.68 6.56 -1.13
C SER A 268 13.86 8.07 -1.20
N GLY A 269 14.89 8.57 -0.50
CA GLY A 269 15.21 9.99 -0.41
C GLY A 269 15.18 10.51 1.03
N ASP A 270 15.64 11.75 1.18
CA ASP A 270 15.62 12.48 2.45
C ASP A 270 14.54 13.57 2.43
N LYS A 271 14.14 14.07 3.60
CA LYS A 271 13.22 15.22 3.70
C LYS A 271 13.73 16.46 2.95
N LYS A 272 15.06 16.63 2.83
CA LYS A 272 15.69 17.71 2.06
C LYS A 272 15.49 17.59 0.54
N ASP A 273 15.09 16.41 0.07
CA ASP A 273 14.84 16.14 -1.34
C ASP A 273 13.42 16.48 -1.75
N ILE A 274 12.54 16.84 -0.81
CA ILE A 274 11.21 17.37 -1.12
C ILE A 274 11.36 18.84 -1.51
N ILE A 275 11.13 19.12 -2.79
CA ILE A 275 11.24 20.43 -3.39
C ILE A 275 9.84 21.03 -3.54
N THR A 276 9.68 22.27 -3.09
CA THR A 276 8.47 23.07 -3.33
C THR A 276 8.75 24.06 -4.45
N LEU A 277 7.87 24.10 -5.44
CA LEU A 277 7.95 24.96 -6.62
C LEU A 277 6.75 25.90 -6.61
N ASN A 278 6.98 27.19 -6.84
CA ASN A 278 5.93 28.15 -7.10
C ASN A 278 5.88 28.40 -8.60
N VAL A 279 4.94 27.75 -9.28
CA VAL A 279 4.77 27.86 -10.73
C VAL A 279 3.71 28.91 -10.99
N SER A 280 4.12 30.14 -11.28
CA SER A 280 3.23 31.29 -11.54
C SER A 280 2.06 31.43 -10.53
N GLY A 281 2.33 31.25 -9.24
CA GLY A 281 1.34 31.34 -8.16
C GLY A 281 0.71 30.00 -7.75
N THR A 282 0.96 28.92 -8.49
CA THR A 282 0.51 27.57 -8.14
C THR A 282 1.64 26.81 -7.44
N MET A 283 1.38 26.39 -6.19
CA MET A 283 2.33 25.59 -5.43
C MET A 283 2.30 24.13 -5.90
N MET A 284 3.47 23.58 -6.19
CA MET A 284 3.67 22.17 -6.51
C MET A 284 4.79 21.62 -5.65
N THR A 285 4.71 20.36 -5.24
CA THR A 285 5.81 19.69 -4.53
C THR A 285 6.23 18.43 -5.24
N THR A 286 7.52 18.13 -5.25
CA THR A 286 8.05 16.92 -5.90
C THR A 286 9.36 16.52 -5.24
N THR A 287 9.91 15.36 -5.61
CA THR A 287 11.28 15.02 -5.20
C THR A 287 12.31 15.63 -6.15
N ARG A 288 13.51 15.88 -5.63
CA ARG A 288 14.69 16.22 -6.44
C ARG A 288 14.94 15.16 -7.51
N ALA A 289 14.81 13.87 -7.16
CA ALA A 289 15.00 12.76 -8.09
C ALA A 289 14.08 12.88 -9.32
N THR A 290 12.81 13.26 -9.13
CA THR A 290 11.88 13.53 -10.24
C THR A 290 12.39 14.66 -11.15
N LEU A 291 12.85 15.77 -10.59
CA LEU A 291 13.38 16.91 -11.37
C LEU A 291 14.69 16.58 -12.10
N MET A 292 15.46 15.62 -11.60
CA MET A 292 16.73 15.16 -12.15
C MET A 292 16.60 13.95 -13.08
N THR A 293 15.37 13.47 -13.36
CA THR A 293 15.13 12.27 -14.18
C THR A 293 15.81 12.31 -15.56
N VAL A 294 15.95 13.50 -16.15
CA VAL A 294 16.70 13.72 -17.40
C VAL A 294 17.94 14.53 -17.06
N GLU A 295 19.04 13.85 -16.75
CA GLU A 295 20.27 14.42 -16.18
C GLU A 295 20.84 15.61 -17.00
N GLU A 296 20.75 15.54 -18.32
CA GLU A 296 21.28 16.56 -19.23
C GLU A 296 20.36 17.78 -19.41
N SER A 297 19.16 17.75 -18.81
CA SER A 297 18.18 18.84 -18.96
C SER A 297 18.59 20.09 -18.18
N VAL A 298 18.17 21.26 -18.65
CA VAL A 298 18.31 22.52 -17.93
C VAL A 298 17.60 22.44 -16.58
N LEU A 299 16.46 21.72 -16.52
CA LEU A 299 15.75 21.47 -15.28
C LEU A 299 16.63 20.70 -14.28
N ALA A 300 17.19 19.56 -14.66
CA ALA A 300 18.06 18.78 -13.78
C ALA A 300 19.26 19.61 -13.28
N GLN A 301 19.88 20.40 -14.16
CA GLN A 301 20.98 21.29 -13.79
C GLN A 301 20.61 22.37 -12.77
N GLN A 302 19.35 22.82 -12.72
CA GLN A 302 18.88 23.78 -11.70
C GLN A 302 18.83 23.16 -10.30
N PHE A 303 18.58 21.84 -10.21
CA PHE A 303 18.43 21.11 -8.96
C PHE A 303 19.61 20.19 -8.65
N ASP A 304 20.71 20.32 -9.40
CA ASP A 304 21.99 19.65 -9.09
C ASP A 304 22.56 20.18 -7.77
N ASP A 305 23.13 19.29 -6.96
CA ASP A 305 23.64 19.59 -5.62
C ASP A 305 24.71 20.69 -5.63
N THR A 306 25.46 20.83 -6.72
CA THR A 306 26.51 21.86 -6.84
C THR A 306 25.95 23.29 -6.96
N LYS A 307 24.76 23.45 -7.54
CA LYS A 307 24.13 24.76 -7.82
C LYS A 307 22.96 25.06 -6.89
N TRP A 308 22.21 24.03 -6.53
CA TRP A 308 21.01 24.18 -5.70
C TRP A 308 21.32 24.67 -4.28
N THR A 309 22.46 24.26 -3.72
CA THR A 309 22.90 24.73 -2.39
C THR A 309 23.06 26.24 -2.31
N GLU A 310 23.21 26.94 -3.45
CA GLU A 310 23.36 28.39 -3.51
C GLU A 310 22.02 29.14 -3.62
N GLN A 311 21.01 28.58 -4.29
CA GLN A 311 19.70 29.24 -4.47
C GLN A 311 18.80 29.22 -3.23
N GLY A 312 19.06 28.31 -2.28
CA GLY A 312 18.42 28.32 -0.95
C GLY A 312 19.09 29.27 0.06
N ASN A 313 20.13 30.00 -0.37
CA ASN A 313 20.92 30.92 0.44
C ASN A 313 20.53 32.37 0.11
N SER A 314 19.24 32.71 0.16
CA SER A 314 18.88 34.11 0.37
C SER A 314 19.63 34.57 1.63
N ASN A 315 20.31 35.72 1.59
CA ASN A 315 21.18 36.25 2.66
C ASN A 315 20.52 36.39 4.05
N SER A 316 19.28 35.95 4.24
CA SER A 316 18.64 35.73 5.54
C SER A 316 18.95 34.30 6.02
N PRO A 317 19.66 34.11 7.14
CA PRO A 317 19.86 32.78 7.72
C PRO A 317 18.51 32.10 7.90
N LYS A 318 18.45 30.78 7.64
CA LYS A 318 17.23 30.01 7.88
C LYS A 318 16.82 30.22 9.33
N VAL A 319 15.51 30.25 9.62
CA VAL A 319 15.03 30.48 10.99
C VAL A 319 15.70 29.53 11.97
N LYS A 320 16.00 28.29 11.57
CA LYS A 320 16.72 27.29 12.37
C LYS A 320 18.18 27.66 12.72
N GLU A 321 18.78 28.55 11.96
CA GLU A 321 20.16 29.03 12.12
C GLU A 321 20.20 30.39 12.84
N TRP A 322 19.03 30.93 13.24
CA TRP A 322 18.96 32.19 13.95
C TRP A 322 19.62 32.08 15.32
N THR A 323 20.49 33.04 15.59
CA THR A 323 21.04 33.28 16.93
C THR A 323 19.94 33.85 17.85
N PRO A 324 20.14 33.84 19.18
CA PRO A 324 19.22 34.51 20.10
C PRO A 324 19.01 36.00 19.79
N GLU A 325 20.04 36.65 19.21
CA GLU A 325 19.97 38.05 18.79
C GLU A 325 19.06 38.22 17.56
N ASP A 326 19.14 37.32 16.57
CA ASP A 326 18.24 37.31 15.42
C ASP A 326 16.78 37.08 15.83
N VAL A 327 16.54 36.12 16.73
CA VAL A 327 15.21 35.85 17.31
C VAL A 327 14.67 37.09 18.01
N THR A 328 15.52 37.77 18.80
CA THR A 328 15.16 39.01 19.50
C THR A 328 14.82 40.13 18.54
N ASN A 329 15.61 40.30 17.48
CA ASN A 329 15.38 41.33 16.46
C ASN A 329 14.09 41.07 15.67
N TRP A 330 13.83 39.80 15.31
CA TRP A 330 12.57 39.40 14.71
C TRP A 330 11.40 39.70 15.65
N MET A 331 11.51 39.36 16.93
CA MET A 331 10.43 39.57 17.90
C MET A 331 10.09 41.05 18.08
N LYS A 332 11.10 41.94 18.09
CA LYS A 332 10.91 43.40 18.12
C LYS A 332 10.23 43.95 16.87
N SER A 333 10.29 43.24 15.74
CA SER A 333 9.63 43.64 14.50
C SER A 333 8.12 43.34 14.48
N ILE A 334 7.62 42.54 15.43
CA ILE A 334 6.21 42.15 15.48
C ILE A 334 5.39 43.27 16.13
N GLU A 335 4.46 43.84 15.37
CA GLU A 335 3.55 44.87 15.87
C GLU A 335 2.68 44.34 17.03
N GLY A 336 2.68 45.06 18.15
CA GLY A 336 1.86 44.73 19.33
C GLY A 336 2.53 43.82 20.36
N ILE A 337 3.77 43.37 20.12
CA ILE A 337 4.58 42.67 21.13
C ILE A 337 5.41 43.70 21.92
N PRO A 338 5.31 43.75 23.26
CA PRO A 338 6.13 44.64 24.08
C PRO A 338 7.62 44.25 24.07
N ASP A 339 8.53 45.22 24.08
CA ASP A 339 10.00 45.00 24.07
C ASP A 339 10.52 44.17 25.25
N VAL A 340 9.83 44.22 26.40
CA VAL A 340 10.17 43.38 27.56
C VAL A 340 10.08 41.89 27.23
N VAL A 341 9.17 41.50 26.34
CA VAL A 341 9.01 40.11 25.91
C VAL A 341 10.17 39.68 25.02
N ALA A 342 10.62 40.55 24.10
CA ALA A 342 11.82 40.28 23.30
C ALA A 342 13.07 40.11 24.19
N SER A 343 13.16 40.89 25.27
CA SER A 343 14.26 40.77 26.24
C SER A 343 14.24 39.44 26.97
N MET A 344 13.04 38.91 27.32
CA MET A 344 12.91 37.57 27.90
C MET A 344 13.47 36.47 27.00
N PHE A 345 13.23 36.53 25.69
CA PHE A 345 13.77 35.54 24.75
C PHE A 345 15.31 35.61 24.66
N CYS A 346 15.86 36.83 24.68
CA CYS A 346 17.30 37.05 24.72
C CYS A 346 17.93 36.53 26.02
N GLU A 347 17.31 36.82 27.18
CA GLU A 347 17.78 36.42 28.51
C GLU A 347 17.76 34.89 28.70
N ASN A 348 16.83 34.20 28.05
CA ASN A 348 16.73 32.75 28.03
C ASN A 348 17.53 32.11 26.88
N GLU A 349 18.31 32.90 26.13
CA GLU A 349 19.15 32.44 25.01
C GLU A 349 18.39 31.63 23.94
N ILE A 350 17.12 31.95 23.70
CA ILE A 350 16.26 31.20 22.77
C ILE A 350 16.76 31.36 21.34
N ASN A 351 17.28 30.29 20.75
CA ASN A 351 17.71 30.26 19.36
C ASN A 351 16.56 29.92 18.41
N GLY A 352 16.85 29.96 17.11
CA GLY A 352 15.90 29.70 16.05
C GLY A 352 15.21 28.33 16.05
N LEU A 353 15.92 27.27 16.45
CA LEU A 353 15.34 25.93 16.57
C LEU A 353 14.37 25.85 17.74
N GLU A 354 14.75 26.43 18.88
CA GLU A 354 13.92 26.48 20.09
C GLU A 354 12.68 27.33 19.85
N LEU A 355 12.82 28.48 19.19
CA LEU A 355 11.70 29.34 18.81
C LEU A 355 10.60 28.58 18.07
N LEU A 356 11.00 27.76 17.09
CA LEU A 356 10.06 26.96 16.29
C LEU A 356 9.45 25.78 17.08
N ALA A 357 10.10 25.34 18.16
CA ALA A 357 9.61 24.29 19.04
C ALA A 357 8.72 24.82 20.18
N LEU A 358 8.64 26.13 20.39
CA LEU A 358 7.88 26.72 21.48
C LEU A 358 6.38 26.51 21.30
N ASP A 359 5.78 25.88 22.30
CA ASP A 359 4.35 25.77 22.46
C ASP A 359 3.81 26.77 23.49
N ARG A 360 2.52 26.64 23.80
CA ARG A 360 1.86 27.53 24.78
C ARG A 360 2.52 27.48 26.15
N ASP A 361 2.99 26.32 26.59
CA ASP A 361 3.52 26.15 27.94
C ASP A 361 4.99 26.59 27.99
N GLY A 362 5.78 26.29 26.96
CA GLY A 362 7.13 26.85 26.82
C GLY A 362 7.16 28.39 26.84
N LEU A 363 6.18 29.06 26.23
CA LEU A 363 6.05 30.52 26.30
C LEU A 363 5.75 31.04 27.72
N LYS A 364 4.96 30.30 28.51
CA LYS A 364 4.70 30.67 29.91
C LYS A 364 5.92 30.46 30.78
N ASP A 365 6.69 29.40 30.51
CA ASP A 365 7.90 29.06 31.25
C ASP A 365 9.00 30.11 31.03
N ILE A 366 9.05 30.72 29.84
CA ILE A 366 9.90 31.91 29.55
C ILE A 366 9.43 33.18 30.30
N GLY A 367 8.24 33.16 30.90
CA GLY A 367 7.68 34.27 31.66
C GLY A 367 6.62 35.10 30.92
N VAL A 368 6.20 34.69 29.72
CA VAL A 368 5.13 35.37 28.97
C VAL A 368 3.77 34.97 29.56
N THR A 369 3.24 35.81 30.45
CA THR A 369 1.99 35.50 31.18
C THR A 369 0.72 36.03 30.52
N ARG A 370 0.83 37.07 29.68
CA ARG A 370 -0.34 37.70 29.05
C ARG A 370 -0.87 36.84 27.91
N ALA A 371 -2.08 36.29 28.09
CA ALA A 371 -2.70 35.37 27.12
C ALA A 371 -2.77 35.93 25.67
N GLY A 372 -3.06 37.23 25.51
CA GLY A 372 -3.10 37.86 24.18
C GLY A 372 -1.75 37.85 23.46
N THR A 373 -0.66 38.08 24.20
CA THR A 373 0.72 38.04 23.67
C THR A 373 1.11 36.62 23.29
N ILE A 374 0.78 35.61 24.12
CA ILE A 374 1.03 34.19 23.81
C ILE A 374 0.33 33.81 22.49
N CYS A 375 -0.95 34.14 22.33
CA CYS A 375 -1.69 33.81 21.10
C CYS A 375 -1.10 34.50 19.86
N LEU A 376 -0.64 35.76 19.99
CA LEU A 376 0.00 36.48 18.89
C LEU A 376 1.35 35.85 18.53
N LEU A 377 2.20 35.54 19.52
CA LEU A 377 3.48 34.87 19.29
C LEU A 377 3.31 33.51 18.63
N LEU A 378 2.39 32.67 19.11
CA LEU A 378 2.13 31.37 18.48
C LEU A 378 1.68 31.52 17.02
N LYS A 379 0.88 32.55 16.72
CA LYS A 379 0.46 32.85 15.35
C LYS A 379 1.66 33.26 14.49
N GLU A 380 2.50 34.17 14.97
CA GLU A 380 3.67 34.65 14.23
C GLU A 380 4.77 33.59 14.09
N ILE A 381 5.03 32.78 15.12
CA ILE A 381 5.95 31.63 15.03
C ILE A 381 5.44 30.66 13.97
N LYS A 382 4.14 30.36 13.93
CA LYS A 382 3.55 29.50 12.90
C LYS A 382 3.68 30.12 11.50
N THR A 383 3.48 31.43 11.36
CA THR A 383 3.69 32.14 10.08
C THR A 383 5.15 32.14 9.67
N LEU A 384 6.07 32.31 10.63
CA LEU A 384 7.50 32.27 10.41
C LEU A 384 7.97 30.87 9.98
N GLU A 385 7.47 29.83 10.66
CA GLU A 385 7.70 28.44 10.30
C GLU A 385 7.24 28.17 8.86
N GLN A 386 6.03 28.61 8.51
CA GLN A 386 5.50 28.51 7.15
C GLN A 386 6.39 29.22 6.13
N LYS A 387 6.76 30.49 6.38
CA LYS A 387 7.63 31.26 5.49
C LYS A 387 9.04 30.67 5.34
N SER A 388 9.57 30.07 6.41
CA SER A 388 10.88 29.41 6.37
C SER A 388 10.86 28.10 5.57
N GLN A 389 9.70 27.47 5.44
CA GLN A 389 9.47 26.32 4.57
C GLN A 389 9.17 26.74 3.13
N ASP A 390 8.84 28.01 2.90
CA ASP A 390 8.38 28.59 1.63
C ASP A 390 9.52 29.15 0.75
N VAL A 391 10.74 28.60 0.87
CA VAL A 391 11.78 28.81 -0.14
C VAL A 391 11.40 28.00 -1.38
N SER A 392 10.33 28.44 -2.04
CA SER A 392 9.84 27.84 -3.26
C SER A 392 10.64 28.37 -4.43
N THR A 393 11.12 27.49 -5.30
CA THR A 393 11.72 27.94 -6.55
C THR A 393 10.63 28.47 -7.45
N LEU A 394 10.77 29.73 -7.87
CA LEU A 394 9.84 30.39 -8.77
C LEU A 394 10.05 29.86 -10.19
N ILE A 395 8.96 29.41 -10.81
CA ILE A 395 8.92 28.97 -12.20
C ILE A 395 7.93 29.87 -12.95
N GLU A 396 8.43 30.73 -13.83
CA GLU A 396 7.65 31.72 -14.57
C GLU A 396 7.00 31.14 -15.84
N HIS A 397 6.44 29.93 -15.74
CA HIS A 397 5.75 29.25 -16.82
C HIS A 397 4.32 28.87 -16.46
N SER A 398 3.56 28.45 -17.47
CA SER A 398 2.18 27.99 -17.31
C SER A 398 2.12 26.84 -16.29
N PRO A 399 1.35 26.97 -15.19
CA PRO A 399 1.18 25.90 -14.21
C PRO A 399 0.72 24.60 -14.85
N TYR A 400 -0.24 24.68 -15.78
CA TYR A 400 -0.74 23.51 -16.50
C TYR A 400 0.37 22.81 -17.30
N CYS A 401 1.14 23.57 -18.10
CA CYS A 401 2.17 22.96 -18.94
C CYS A 401 3.28 22.32 -18.12
N PHE A 402 3.72 23.02 -17.06
CA PHE A 402 4.77 22.51 -16.18
C PHE A 402 4.27 21.33 -15.35
N GLY A 403 3.01 21.35 -14.89
CA GLY A 403 2.37 20.21 -14.21
C GLY A 403 2.40 18.94 -15.07
N LYS A 404 2.04 19.04 -16.36
CA LYS A 404 2.10 17.89 -17.30
C LYS A 404 3.52 17.35 -17.50
N ILE A 405 4.53 18.22 -17.53
CA ILE A 405 5.94 17.80 -17.55
C ILE A 405 6.24 17.03 -16.25
N LEU A 406 5.88 17.62 -15.12
CA LEU A 406 6.20 17.08 -13.80
C LEU A 406 5.55 15.70 -13.57
N ASP A 407 4.27 15.54 -13.96
CA ASP A 407 3.58 14.26 -13.85
C ASP A 407 4.23 13.16 -14.71
N TYR A 408 4.69 13.51 -15.91
CA TYR A 408 5.43 12.59 -16.75
C TYR A 408 6.77 12.19 -16.13
N LEU A 409 7.51 13.16 -15.58
CA LEU A 409 8.77 12.87 -14.87
C LEU A 409 8.55 12.00 -13.65
N ARG A 410 7.46 12.22 -12.87
CA ARG A 410 7.09 11.34 -11.74
C ARG A 410 6.90 9.90 -12.20
N LEU A 411 6.14 9.69 -13.27
CA LEU A 411 5.95 8.36 -13.82
C LEU A 411 7.25 7.75 -14.36
N LYS A 412 8.10 8.55 -15.01
CA LYS A 412 9.42 8.10 -15.48
C LYS A 412 10.32 7.67 -14.33
N GLN A 413 10.30 8.41 -13.22
CA GLN A 413 11.03 8.05 -12.02
C GLN A 413 10.48 6.76 -11.38
N LEU A 414 9.16 6.58 -11.33
CA LEU A 414 8.57 5.31 -10.88
C LEU A 414 8.92 4.14 -11.81
N HIS A 415 9.03 4.38 -13.12
CA HIS A 415 9.46 3.38 -14.09
C HIS A 415 10.95 3.02 -13.92
N SER A 416 11.83 3.99 -13.67
CA SER A 416 13.26 3.73 -13.41
C SER A 416 13.45 2.85 -12.17
N GLN A 417 12.56 3.00 -11.18
CA GLN A 417 12.48 2.16 -9.98
C GLN A 417 11.76 0.81 -10.19
N LYS A 418 11.33 0.49 -11.42
CA LYS A 418 10.59 -0.74 -11.79
C LYS A 418 9.26 -0.90 -11.04
N LEU A 419 8.64 0.20 -10.62
CA LEU A 419 7.36 0.17 -9.91
C LEU A 419 6.16 0.19 -10.86
N ILE A 420 6.32 0.81 -12.04
CA ILE A 420 5.31 0.85 -13.10
C ILE A 420 5.91 0.47 -14.45
N LYS A 421 5.05 0.35 -15.48
CA LYS A 421 5.49 0.21 -16.87
C LYS A 421 5.86 1.59 -17.44
N GLU A 422 6.60 1.58 -18.54
CA GLU A 422 6.95 2.78 -19.30
C GLU A 422 5.70 3.67 -19.51
N PRO A 423 5.75 4.95 -19.09
CA PRO A 423 4.59 5.83 -19.19
C PRO A 423 4.37 6.30 -20.63
N LEU A 424 3.10 6.54 -20.95
CA LEU A 424 2.72 7.20 -22.18
C LEU A 424 3.14 8.66 -22.16
N LEU A 425 3.31 9.24 -23.35
CA LEU A 425 3.59 10.67 -23.50
C LEU A 425 2.45 11.51 -22.92
N PRO A 426 2.74 12.74 -22.45
CA PRO A 426 1.72 13.64 -21.91
C PRO A 426 0.57 13.90 -22.89
N ILE A 427 -0.66 13.80 -22.41
CA ILE A 427 -1.85 14.22 -23.15
C ILE A 427 -2.10 15.71 -22.84
N ILE A 428 -2.05 16.54 -23.87
CA ILE A 428 -2.13 17.99 -23.78
C ILE A 428 -3.34 18.50 -24.56
N SER A 429 -4.06 19.47 -23.97
CA SER A 429 -5.12 20.18 -24.66
C SER A 429 -4.60 20.87 -25.93
N LEU A 430 -5.33 20.73 -27.05
CA LEU A 430 -4.96 21.33 -28.33
C LEU A 430 -4.74 22.85 -28.25
N ALA A 431 -5.46 23.54 -27.36
CA ALA A 431 -5.31 24.98 -27.17
C ALA A 431 -3.99 25.38 -26.49
N LEU A 432 -3.29 24.44 -25.85
CA LEU A 432 -2.09 24.69 -25.05
C LEU A 432 -0.84 23.98 -25.61
N ILE A 433 -0.96 23.24 -26.72
CA ILE A 433 0.14 22.43 -27.28
C ILE A 433 1.36 23.26 -27.65
N GLU A 434 1.20 24.40 -28.35
CA GLU A 434 2.31 25.28 -28.70
C GLU A 434 3.02 25.85 -27.46
N ARG A 435 2.25 26.15 -26.42
CA ARG A 435 2.78 26.65 -25.16
C ARG A 435 3.53 25.56 -24.42
N PHE A 436 2.98 24.35 -24.40
CA PHE A 436 3.62 23.18 -23.81
C PHE A 436 4.96 22.87 -24.48
N GLU A 437 5.00 22.83 -25.82
CA GLU A 437 6.25 22.63 -26.56
C GLU A 437 7.33 23.66 -26.23
N LYS A 438 6.96 24.93 -26.11
CA LYS A 438 7.90 26.00 -25.74
C LYS A 438 8.49 25.77 -24.35
N VAL A 439 7.66 25.39 -23.38
CA VAL A 439 8.12 25.08 -22.01
C VAL A 439 9.03 23.84 -22.01
N VAL A 440 8.67 22.78 -22.74
CA VAL A 440 9.52 21.59 -22.87
C VAL A 440 10.86 21.92 -23.51
N LYS A 441 10.88 22.64 -24.64
CA LYS A 441 12.13 23.01 -25.34
C LYS A 441 13.03 23.91 -24.50
N TYR A 442 12.45 24.72 -23.61
CA TYR A 442 13.21 25.54 -22.66
C TYR A 442 13.96 24.68 -21.62
N TYR A 443 13.25 23.76 -20.96
CA TYR A 443 13.85 22.92 -19.92
C TYR A 443 14.65 21.73 -20.46
N PHE A 444 14.29 21.23 -21.64
CA PHE A 444 14.86 20.03 -22.28
C PHE A 444 15.32 20.38 -23.70
N PRO A 445 16.40 21.18 -23.85
CA PRO A 445 16.86 21.60 -25.17
C PRO A 445 17.44 20.43 -25.98
N GLY A 446 17.41 20.57 -27.32
CA GLY A 446 17.97 19.58 -28.24
C GLY A 446 17.18 18.26 -28.26
N GLU A 447 17.90 17.14 -28.33
CA GLU A 447 17.33 15.80 -28.42
C GLU A 447 16.55 15.39 -27.17
N THR A 448 16.86 15.98 -26.00
CA THR A 448 16.15 15.67 -24.75
C THR A 448 14.66 16.04 -24.80
N SER A 449 14.28 17.07 -25.57
CA SER A 449 12.86 17.44 -25.78
C SER A 449 12.03 16.29 -26.36
N THR A 450 12.63 15.43 -27.19
CA THR A 450 11.96 14.29 -27.83
C THR A 450 11.57 13.21 -26.82
N THR A 451 12.18 13.20 -25.64
CA THR A 451 11.80 12.28 -24.56
C THR A 451 10.40 12.59 -24.05
N ILE A 452 10.01 13.87 -24.03
CA ILE A 452 8.69 14.31 -23.53
C ILE A 452 7.72 14.58 -24.68
N LEU A 453 8.20 15.15 -25.79
CA LEU A 453 7.40 15.45 -26.98
C LEU A 453 7.26 14.26 -27.93
N GLY A 454 7.92 13.14 -27.67
CA GLY A 454 8.02 12.05 -28.65
C GLY A 454 8.81 12.43 -29.90
N HIS A 455 8.87 11.51 -30.85
CA HIS A 455 9.40 11.81 -32.18
C HIS A 455 8.31 12.55 -32.97
N CYS A 456 8.65 13.70 -33.53
CA CYS A 456 7.76 14.73 -34.08
C CYS A 456 6.90 14.31 -35.31
N GLY A 457 6.65 13.01 -35.52
CA GLY A 457 5.85 12.44 -36.61
C GLY A 457 4.69 11.53 -36.19
N GLU A 458 4.54 11.16 -34.91
CA GLU A 458 3.51 10.17 -34.50
C GLU A 458 2.32 10.76 -33.73
N ILE A 459 2.43 11.98 -33.21
CA ILE A 459 1.44 12.52 -32.24
C ILE A 459 0.14 13.01 -32.91
N VAL A 460 0.18 13.36 -34.20
CA VAL A 460 -0.96 14.04 -34.84
C VAL A 460 -1.98 13.07 -35.42
N ASP A 461 -1.57 11.90 -35.94
CA ASP A 461 -2.49 11.03 -36.69
C ASP A 461 -3.34 10.11 -35.79
N ASP A 462 -2.79 9.50 -34.74
CA ASP A 462 -3.56 8.57 -33.89
C ASP A 462 -4.61 9.30 -33.02
N TYR A 463 -4.35 10.54 -32.61
CA TYR A 463 -5.31 11.35 -31.86
C TYR A 463 -6.49 11.83 -32.71
N LEU A 464 -6.25 12.17 -33.98
CA LEU A 464 -7.31 12.59 -34.90
C LEU A 464 -8.16 11.41 -35.39
N VAL A 465 -7.61 10.20 -35.48
CA VAL A 465 -8.36 9.00 -35.89
C VAL A 465 -9.25 8.47 -34.76
N SER A 466 -8.78 8.48 -33.51
CA SER A 466 -9.56 7.99 -32.36
C SER A 466 -10.74 8.92 -31.98
N THR A 467 -10.56 10.24 -32.08
CA THR A 467 -11.61 11.22 -31.75
C THR A 467 -12.68 11.31 -32.84
N LYS A 468 -12.32 11.23 -34.13
CA LYS A 468 -13.31 11.19 -35.24
C LYS A 468 -14.20 9.95 -35.22
N SER A 469 -13.76 8.83 -34.64
CA SER A 469 -14.58 7.62 -34.49
C SER A 469 -15.64 7.72 -33.38
N ARG A 470 -15.48 8.61 -32.39
CA ARG A 470 -16.45 8.75 -31.27
C ARG A 470 -17.56 9.77 -31.51
N TYR A 471 -17.41 10.64 -32.51
CA TYR A 471 -18.44 11.62 -32.90
C TYR A 471 -19.21 11.23 -34.17
N ARG A 472 -19.00 10.01 -34.69
CA ARG A 472 -19.88 9.36 -35.67
C ARG A 472 -20.67 8.25 -34.98
N THR A 473 -21.62 8.60 -34.13
CA THR A 473 -22.72 7.70 -33.75
C THR A 473 -23.91 8.51 -33.25
#